data_AF-A0A2N5ZJ92-F1
#
_entry.id   AF-A0A2N5ZJ92-F1
#
_cell.length_a   1.000
_cell.length_b   1.000
_cell.length_c   1.000
_cell.angle_alpha   90.00
_cell.angle_beta   90.00
_cell.angle_gamma   90.00
#
_symmetry.space_group_name_H-M   'P 1'
#
loop_
_entity.id
_entity.type
_entity.pdbx_description
1 polymer ?
#
loop_
_entity_poly.entity_id
_entity_poly.type
_entity_poly.pdbx_seq_one_letter_code
_entity_poly.pdbx_strand_id
1 'polypeptide(L)'
;MTSCYSDYVHLRYETYHGAQWNSDHDMIAFVASVSAYQKAKGISSFPDGGTPNYLFRDAGLFLLDTASKQLTKLADFNDLAELMKNRWTADIIYTDTAIMYKLKPNSEWDLYLKWVNSKEDSLKILHLKDKYVRLYQYNLMAEQNMICNGIDIETIKQDYLNKNKANLTKLNGFLDKVPVANWGIELKSLYPKSEDKYIKDLIYVAKDGSPLTKRAIIEQIVSKRSKTEKQDILNAMDKHKNGLDGLERTEYELYSKATYEQIKELL
;
A
#
# COMPACT_ATOMS: atom_id res chain seq x y z
N MET A 1 -8.47 -21.56 -22.42
CA MET A 1 -7.10 -21.10 -22.07
C MET A 1 -7.07 -20.82 -20.58
N THR A 2 -6.21 -21.50 -19.84
CA THR A 2 -6.02 -21.28 -18.40
C THR A 2 -5.13 -20.05 -18.23
N SER A 3 -5.57 -19.06 -17.44
CA SER A 3 -4.77 -17.85 -17.13
C SER A 3 -3.40 -18.23 -16.54
N CYS A 4 -2.34 -17.47 -16.84
CA CYS A 4 -1.02 -17.63 -16.21
C CYS A 4 -0.93 -16.96 -14.82
N TYR A 5 -2.03 -16.39 -14.34
CA TYR A 5 -2.08 -15.63 -13.09
C TYR A 5 -3.16 -16.15 -12.15
N SER A 6 -3.01 -15.86 -10.86
CA SER A 6 -3.98 -16.19 -9.81
C SER A 6 -5.38 -15.66 -10.14
N ASP A 7 -6.42 -16.43 -9.82
CA ASP A 7 -7.82 -16.04 -10.04
C ASP A 7 -8.35 -15.09 -8.94
N TYR A 8 -7.45 -14.62 -8.08
CA TYR A 8 -7.72 -13.66 -7.02
C TYR A 8 -6.65 -12.55 -7.01
N VAL A 9 -7.04 -11.40 -6.46
CA VAL A 9 -6.21 -10.18 -6.42
C VAL A 9 -5.47 -10.08 -5.09
N HIS A 10 -4.22 -9.65 -5.14
CA HIS A 10 -3.40 -9.28 -3.99
C HIS A 10 -3.36 -7.77 -3.90
N LEU A 11 -3.62 -7.24 -2.71
CA LEU A 11 -3.45 -5.84 -2.39
C LEU A 11 -2.23 -5.69 -1.49
N ARG A 12 -1.46 -4.63 -1.71
CA ARG A 12 -0.32 -4.28 -0.85
C ARG A 12 -0.20 -2.76 -0.79
N TYR A 13 0.07 -2.24 0.40
CA TYR A 13 0.68 -0.93 0.56
C TYR A 13 2.08 -1.09 1.15
N GLU A 14 2.95 -0.11 0.90
CA GLU A 14 4.30 -0.06 1.45
C GLU A 14 4.64 1.39 1.80
N THR A 15 4.97 1.62 3.07
CA THR A 15 5.47 2.91 3.56
C THR A 15 6.98 3.01 3.40
N TYR A 16 7.48 4.16 2.98
CA TYR A 16 8.92 4.40 2.86
C TYR A 16 9.46 5.14 4.09
N HIS A 17 10.77 5.02 4.32
CA HIS A 17 11.45 5.80 5.35
C HIS A 17 11.32 7.30 5.08
N GLY A 18 11.23 8.09 6.15
CA GLY A 18 11.09 9.55 6.04
C GLY A 18 9.87 10.15 6.72
N ALA A 19 8.96 9.33 7.22
CA ALA A 19 7.73 9.79 7.85
C ALA A 19 7.98 10.78 9.00
N GLN A 20 7.18 11.83 9.08
CA GLN A 20 7.27 12.90 10.09
C GLN A 20 5.90 13.21 10.69
N TRP A 21 5.90 13.43 12.00
CA TRP A 21 4.81 14.07 12.71
C TRP A 21 4.79 15.57 12.45
N ASN A 22 3.61 16.18 12.56
CA ASN A 22 3.52 17.61 12.82
C ASN A 22 3.96 17.93 14.26
N SER A 23 3.98 19.22 14.61
CA SER A 23 4.28 19.74 15.94
C SER A 23 3.39 19.11 17.03
N ASP A 24 2.09 19.00 16.79
CA ASP A 24 1.10 18.51 17.76
C ASP A 24 1.01 16.97 17.86
N HIS A 25 1.70 16.24 16.99
CA HIS A 25 1.71 14.76 16.96
C HIS A 25 0.33 14.12 16.76
N ASP A 26 -0.57 14.79 16.04
CA ASP A 26 -1.87 14.26 15.63
C ASP A 26 -1.92 13.88 14.14
N MET A 27 -1.01 14.42 13.32
CA MET A 27 -0.88 14.13 11.90
C MET A 27 0.49 13.57 11.52
N ILE A 28 0.52 12.64 10.56
CA ILE A 28 1.76 12.07 10.01
C ILE A 28 1.81 12.29 8.50
N ALA A 29 2.85 12.97 8.04
CA ALA A 29 3.21 13.04 6.62
C ALA A 29 4.17 11.90 6.26
N PHE A 30 3.89 11.15 5.22
CA PHE A 30 4.70 10.01 4.81
C PHE A 30 4.55 9.70 3.32
N VAL A 31 5.52 8.98 2.76
CA VAL A 31 5.43 8.50 1.38
C VAL A 31 5.09 7.02 1.41
N ALA A 32 4.18 6.63 0.53
CA ALA A 32 3.79 5.23 0.37
C ALA A 32 3.47 4.90 -1.09
N SER A 33 3.50 3.61 -1.38
CA SER A 33 2.92 3.04 -2.59
C SER A 33 1.82 2.08 -2.24
N VAL A 34 0.90 1.91 -3.17
CA VAL A 34 -0.18 0.95 -3.10
C VAL A 34 -0.29 0.24 -4.44
N SER A 35 -0.63 -1.05 -4.41
CA SER A 35 -0.72 -1.86 -5.62
C SER A 35 -1.79 -2.93 -5.50
N ALA A 36 -2.39 -3.25 -6.65
CA ALA A 36 -3.21 -4.43 -6.84
C ALA A 36 -2.57 -5.28 -7.95
N TYR A 37 -2.38 -6.57 -7.69
CA TYR A 37 -1.74 -7.47 -8.64
C TYR A 37 -2.24 -8.91 -8.52
N GLN A 38 -2.04 -9.69 -9.57
CA GLN A 38 -2.22 -11.13 -9.56
C GLN A 38 -0.84 -11.80 -9.59
N LYS A 39 -0.62 -12.77 -8.71
CA LYS A 39 0.62 -13.56 -8.72
C LYS A 39 0.65 -14.44 -9.97
N ALA A 40 1.83 -14.68 -10.53
CA ALA A 40 1.98 -15.72 -11.54
C ALA A 40 1.64 -17.10 -10.93
N LYS A 41 1.14 -18.03 -11.74
CA LYS A 41 0.82 -19.41 -11.32
C LYS A 41 1.37 -20.44 -12.31
N GLY A 42 1.51 -21.68 -11.83
CA GLY A 42 1.99 -22.79 -12.64
C GLY A 42 3.45 -22.60 -13.08
N ILE A 43 3.75 -22.86 -14.35
CA ILE A 43 5.12 -22.74 -14.87
C ILE A 43 5.59 -21.27 -14.83
N SER A 44 4.67 -20.30 -14.99
CA SER A 44 5.01 -18.88 -14.97
C SER A 44 5.49 -18.36 -13.61
N SER A 45 5.32 -19.11 -12.52
CA SER A 45 5.87 -18.75 -11.20
C SER A 45 7.26 -19.32 -10.94
N PHE A 46 7.84 -20.12 -11.84
CA PHE A 46 9.19 -20.65 -11.67
C PHE A 46 10.24 -19.76 -12.35
N PRO A 47 11.43 -19.57 -11.75
CA PRO A 47 11.89 -20.15 -10.47
C PRO A 47 11.63 -19.29 -9.22
N ASP A 48 11.31 -18.00 -9.39
CA ASP A 48 11.38 -16.97 -8.34
C ASP A 48 10.02 -16.34 -7.99
N GLY A 49 8.93 -17.04 -8.27
CA GLY A 49 7.55 -16.54 -8.12
C GLY A 49 7.02 -15.84 -9.37
N GLY A 50 7.87 -15.62 -10.38
CA GLY A 50 7.47 -15.04 -11.66
C GLY A 50 7.14 -13.55 -11.58
N THR A 51 6.89 -12.95 -12.74
CA THR A 51 6.46 -11.55 -12.80
C THR A 51 4.95 -11.46 -12.52
N PRO A 52 4.51 -10.69 -11.50
CA PRO A 52 3.08 -10.51 -11.25
C PRO A 52 2.44 -9.66 -12.34
N ASN A 53 1.16 -9.91 -12.61
CA ASN A 53 0.33 -9.02 -13.41
C ASN A 53 -0.20 -7.88 -12.53
N TYR A 54 0.28 -6.67 -12.73
CA TYR A 54 -0.19 -5.51 -11.96
C TYR A 54 -1.42 -4.92 -12.61
N LEU A 55 -2.50 -4.84 -11.83
CA LEU A 55 -3.78 -4.24 -12.23
C LEU A 55 -3.83 -2.75 -11.88
N PHE A 56 -3.12 -2.37 -10.82
CA PHE A 56 -3.06 -1.01 -10.30
C PHE A 56 -1.75 -0.80 -9.56
N ARG A 57 -1.19 0.38 -9.73
CA ARG A 57 -0.08 0.90 -8.95
C ARG A 57 -0.30 2.37 -8.75
N ASP A 58 -0.12 2.79 -7.51
CA ASP A 58 -0.20 4.18 -7.14
C ASP A 58 0.88 4.50 -6.11
N ALA A 59 1.36 5.73 -6.13
CA ALA A 59 2.40 6.22 -5.26
C ALA A 59 2.19 7.70 -4.95
N GLY A 60 2.49 8.10 -3.72
CA GLY A 60 2.27 9.49 -3.34
C GLY A 60 2.81 9.87 -1.98
N LEU A 61 2.77 11.18 -1.74
CA LEU A 61 2.88 11.78 -0.43
C LEU A 61 1.49 11.78 0.19
N PHE A 62 1.38 11.23 1.39
CA PHE A 62 0.13 11.11 2.14
C PHE A 62 0.24 11.84 3.47
N LEU A 63 -0.91 12.32 3.92
CA LEU A 63 -1.13 12.88 5.24
C LEU A 63 -2.19 12.04 5.95
N LEU A 64 -1.83 11.52 7.13
CA LEU A 64 -2.73 10.76 7.98
C LEU A 64 -3.09 11.59 9.21
N ASP A 65 -4.38 11.84 9.40
CA ASP A 65 -4.93 12.22 10.70
C ASP A 65 -5.11 10.96 11.54
N THR A 66 -4.39 10.88 12.65
CA THR A 66 -4.35 9.67 13.49
C THR A 66 -5.60 9.48 14.35
N ALA A 67 -6.34 10.56 14.63
CA ALA A 67 -7.57 10.52 15.40
C ALA A 67 -8.75 10.10 14.51
N SER A 68 -8.95 10.79 13.38
CA SER A 68 -10.04 10.48 12.45
C SER A 68 -9.75 9.29 11.55
N LYS A 69 -8.49 8.87 11.42
CA LYS A 69 -8.00 7.85 10.49
C LYS A 69 -8.24 8.25 9.02
N GLN A 70 -8.40 9.54 8.77
CA GLN A 70 -8.51 10.07 7.42
C GLN A 70 -7.13 10.10 6.77
N LEU A 71 -7.08 9.60 5.54
CA LEU A 71 -5.88 9.59 4.72
C LEU A 71 -6.10 10.48 3.51
N THR A 72 -5.25 11.49 3.36
CA THR A 72 -5.31 12.44 2.24
C THR A 72 -4.05 12.33 1.42
N LYS A 73 -4.18 12.24 0.11
CA LYS A 73 -3.05 12.26 -0.82
C LYS A 73 -2.73 13.69 -1.21
N LEU A 74 -1.50 14.12 -0.96
CA LEU A 74 -1.05 15.49 -1.20
C LEU A 74 -0.29 15.65 -2.52
N ALA A 75 0.45 14.62 -2.93
CA ALA A 75 1.23 14.63 -4.16
C ALA A 75 1.27 13.25 -4.80
N ASP A 76 1.36 13.23 -6.13
CA ASP A 76 1.38 12.02 -6.94
C ASP A 76 2.80 11.70 -7.45
N PHE A 77 3.19 10.43 -7.31
CA PHE A 77 4.48 9.90 -7.72
C PHE A 77 4.31 8.67 -8.64
N ASN A 78 3.25 8.62 -9.46
CA ASN A 78 2.93 7.46 -10.29
C ASN A 78 3.98 7.11 -11.34
N ASP A 79 4.72 8.11 -11.81
CA ASP A 79 5.88 7.90 -12.67
C ASP A 79 7.04 7.14 -11.96
N LEU A 80 7.04 7.07 -10.63
CA LEU A 80 7.94 6.23 -9.83
C LEU A 80 7.34 4.88 -9.43
N ALA A 81 6.01 4.70 -9.49
CA ALA A 81 5.34 3.53 -8.91
C ALA A 81 5.87 2.18 -9.44
N GLU A 82 6.38 2.15 -10.67
CA GLU A 82 7.03 0.96 -11.25
C GLU A 82 8.43 0.66 -10.70
N LEU A 83 9.14 1.71 -10.28
CA LEU A 83 10.51 1.65 -9.75
C LEU A 83 10.53 1.55 -8.21
N MET A 84 9.42 1.84 -7.53
CA MET A 84 9.35 1.88 -6.07
C MET A 84 9.14 0.49 -5.42
N LYS A 85 10.15 -0.39 -5.50
CA LYS A 85 10.19 -1.66 -4.75
C LYS A 85 11.09 -1.55 -3.50
N ASN A 86 10.67 -0.74 -2.52
CA ASN A 86 11.52 -0.23 -1.41
C ASN A 86 12.93 0.25 -1.82
N ARG A 87 12.92 0.82 -3.03
CA ARG A 87 13.96 1.56 -3.76
C ARG A 87 14.31 2.94 -3.23
N TRP A 88 13.52 3.47 -2.29
CA TRP A 88 13.38 4.91 -2.10
C TRP A 88 13.25 5.30 -0.63
N THR A 89 13.73 6.49 -0.34
CA THR A 89 13.57 7.19 0.93
C THR A 89 13.05 8.59 0.65
N ALA A 90 12.20 9.09 1.53
CA ALA A 90 11.78 10.48 1.52
C ALA A 90 12.53 11.25 2.62
N ASP A 91 13.01 12.43 2.30
CA ASP A 91 13.29 13.43 3.31
C ASP A 91 12.05 14.34 3.37
N ILE A 92 11.36 14.35 4.50
CA ILE A 92 10.13 15.13 4.71
C ILE A 92 10.35 16.07 5.88
N ILE A 93 9.93 17.32 5.78
CA ILE A 93 9.85 18.28 6.89
C ILE A 93 8.41 18.75 6.95
N TYR A 94 7.81 18.65 8.13
CA TYR A 94 6.43 19.04 8.37
C TYR A 94 6.39 20.23 9.33
N THR A 95 5.95 21.39 8.84
CA THR A 95 5.66 22.60 9.61
C THR A 95 4.16 22.84 9.69
N ASP A 96 3.73 23.80 10.51
CA ASP A 96 2.30 24.11 10.68
C ASP A 96 1.60 24.58 9.38
N THR A 97 2.37 25.07 8.40
CA THR A 97 1.83 25.64 7.16
C THR A 97 2.21 24.88 5.90
N ALA A 98 3.21 23.99 5.97
CA ALA A 98 3.72 23.33 4.78
C ALA A 98 4.41 21.99 5.07
N ILE A 99 4.44 21.15 4.04
CA ILE A 99 5.24 19.93 4.00
C ILE A 99 6.28 20.09 2.89
N MET A 100 7.55 20.18 3.28
CA MET A 100 8.67 20.13 2.34
C MET A 100 9.09 18.67 2.17
N TYR A 101 9.34 18.25 0.94
CA TYR A 101 9.72 16.87 0.69
C TYR A 101 10.65 16.71 -0.51
N LYS A 102 11.53 15.71 -0.41
CA LYS A 102 12.43 15.28 -1.47
C LYS A 102 12.49 13.77 -1.49
N LEU A 103 12.31 13.17 -2.67
CA LEU A 103 12.48 11.74 -2.87
C LEU A 103 13.88 11.45 -3.36
N LYS A 104 14.51 10.44 -2.78
CA LYS A 104 15.78 9.92 -3.26
C LYS A 104 15.74 8.41 -3.35
N PRO A 105 16.33 7.84 -4.41
CA PRO A 105 16.51 6.41 -4.44
C PRO A 105 17.56 6.01 -3.38
N ASN A 106 17.36 4.84 -2.77
CA ASN A 106 18.30 4.21 -1.83
C ASN A 106 19.60 3.80 -2.53
N SER A 107 19.52 3.57 -3.84
CA SER A 107 20.64 3.34 -4.75
C SER A 107 20.83 4.59 -5.60
N GLU A 108 22.06 4.98 -5.93
CA GLU A 108 22.31 6.13 -6.79
C GLU A 108 21.60 6.01 -8.14
N TRP A 109 21.15 7.13 -8.71
CA TRP A 109 20.48 7.18 -10.02
C TRP A 109 21.27 6.49 -11.13
N ASP A 110 22.60 6.53 -11.05
CA ASP A 110 23.49 5.96 -12.06
C ASP A 110 23.42 4.42 -12.08
N LEU A 111 23.00 3.77 -10.98
CA LEU A 111 22.71 2.34 -10.98
C LEU A 111 21.47 2.00 -11.80
N TYR A 112 20.43 2.84 -11.78
CA TYR A 112 19.25 2.65 -12.61
C TYR A 112 19.58 2.81 -14.10
N LEU A 113 20.46 3.76 -14.44
CA LEU A 113 20.97 3.93 -15.80
C LEU A 113 21.80 2.74 -16.30
N LYS A 114 22.43 1.98 -15.40
CA LYS A 114 23.15 0.74 -15.75
C LYS A 114 22.24 -0.47 -15.96
N TRP A 115 21.03 -0.46 -15.41
CA TRP A 115 20.08 -1.58 -15.48
C TRP A 115 19.12 -1.50 -16.66
N VAL A 116 19.04 -0.36 -17.33
CA VAL A 116 18.19 -0.17 -18.50
C VAL A 116 18.91 -0.64 -19.77
N ASN A 117 18.18 -1.35 -20.63
CA ASN A 117 18.74 -1.97 -21.83
C ASN A 117 18.36 -1.22 -23.13
N SER A 118 17.60 -0.13 -23.02
CA SER A 118 17.12 0.64 -24.16
C SER A 118 17.39 2.13 -23.98
N LYS A 119 17.52 2.85 -25.11
CA LYS A 119 17.68 4.32 -25.10
C LYS A 119 16.46 5.02 -24.52
N GLU A 120 15.27 4.49 -24.77
CA GLU A 120 14.00 5.03 -24.27
C GLU A 120 13.94 4.95 -22.74
N ASP A 121 14.27 3.78 -22.18
CA ASP A 121 14.32 3.59 -20.73
C ASP A 121 15.37 4.50 -20.08
N SER A 122 16.54 4.67 -20.70
CA SER A 122 17.55 5.62 -20.23
C SER A 122 17.04 7.06 -20.17
N LEU A 123 16.30 7.52 -21.19
CA LEU A 123 15.69 8.84 -21.19
C LEU A 123 14.62 8.97 -20.10
N LYS A 124 13.80 7.94 -19.87
CA LYS A 124 12.84 7.88 -18.77
C LYS A 124 13.53 8.05 -17.42
N ILE A 125 14.63 7.32 -17.18
CA ILE A 125 15.40 7.44 -15.92
C ILE A 125 16.03 8.84 -15.78
N LEU A 126 16.57 9.43 -16.84
CA LEU A 126 17.13 10.78 -16.79
C LEU A 126 16.06 11.83 -16.47
N HIS A 127 14.87 11.71 -17.05
CA HIS A 127 13.76 12.61 -16.74
C HIS A 127 13.30 12.49 -15.27
N LEU A 128 13.21 11.26 -14.76
CA LEU A 128 12.92 11.01 -13.36
C LEU A 128 14.01 11.59 -12.44
N LYS A 129 15.29 11.46 -12.81
CA LYS A 129 16.41 12.05 -12.07
C LYS A 129 16.27 13.57 -11.96
N ASP A 130 16.00 14.26 -13.07
CA ASP A 130 15.83 15.72 -13.09
C ASP A 130 14.63 16.20 -12.28
N LYS A 131 13.53 15.43 -12.30
CA LYS A 131 12.33 15.73 -11.51
C LYS A 131 12.60 15.56 -10.01
N TYR A 132 13.11 14.41 -9.60
CA TYR A 132 13.16 14.02 -8.18
C TYR A 132 14.42 14.46 -7.45
N VAL A 133 15.41 15.05 -8.13
CA VAL A 133 16.52 15.75 -7.45
C VAL A 133 16.06 17.03 -6.73
N ARG A 134 14.91 17.58 -7.14
CA ARG A 134 14.38 18.86 -6.66
C ARG A 134 13.70 18.73 -5.30
N LEU A 135 13.71 19.82 -4.55
CA LEU A 135 12.94 19.97 -3.31
C LEU A 135 11.56 20.54 -3.67
N TYR A 136 10.52 19.95 -3.10
CA TYR A 136 9.14 20.39 -3.25
C TYR A 136 8.59 20.88 -1.93
N GLN A 137 7.63 21.79 -1.98
CA GLN A 137 6.84 22.22 -0.84
C GLN A 137 5.35 22.16 -1.20
N TYR A 138 4.62 21.40 -0.40
CA TYR A 138 3.18 21.40 -0.38
C TYR A 138 2.69 22.41 0.67
N ASN A 139 1.95 23.44 0.24
CA ASN A 139 1.32 24.41 1.13
C ASN A 139 -0.01 23.85 1.62
N LEU A 140 -0.16 23.66 2.93
CA LEU A 140 -1.34 23.05 3.53
C LEU A 140 -2.57 23.97 3.48
N MET A 141 -2.37 25.28 3.45
CA MET A 141 -3.47 26.26 3.41
C MET A 141 -3.99 26.48 1.98
N ALA A 142 -3.09 26.47 0.99
CA ALA A 142 -3.44 26.69 -0.41
C ALA A 142 -3.68 25.38 -1.18
N GLU A 143 -3.41 24.23 -0.58
CA GLU A 143 -3.47 22.89 -1.18
C GLU A 143 -2.69 22.79 -2.50
N GLN A 144 -1.55 23.48 -2.57
CA GLN A 144 -0.75 23.62 -3.78
C GLN A 144 0.69 23.18 -3.57
N ASN A 145 1.26 22.62 -4.62
CA ASN A 145 2.62 22.12 -4.62
C ASN A 145 3.51 23.03 -5.47
N MET A 146 4.67 23.40 -4.95
CA MET A 146 5.63 24.25 -5.64
C MET A 146 7.05 23.72 -5.50
N ILE A 147 7.90 24.09 -6.47
CA ILE A 147 9.32 23.75 -6.45
C ILE A 147 10.05 24.80 -5.60
N CYS A 148 10.85 24.34 -4.63
CA CYS A 148 11.73 25.19 -3.85
C CYS A 148 13.08 25.33 -4.57
N ASN A 149 13.31 26.49 -5.20
CA ASN A 149 14.59 26.78 -5.82
C ASN A 149 15.59 27.31 -4.78
N GLY A 150 16.83 26.81 -4.82
CA GLY A 150 17.94 27.35 -4.01
C GLY A 150 17.93 27.00 -2.52
N ILE A 151 17.00 26.13 -2.08
CA ILE A 151 16.95 25.63 -0.70
C ILE A 151 17.55 24.23 -0.65
N ASP A 152 18.62 24.06 0.14
CA ASP A 152 19.15 22.74 0.44
C ASP A 152 18.46 22.17 1.69
N ILE A 153 17.71 21.09 1.49
CA ILE A 153 17.03 20.39 2.58
C ILE A 153 17.99 19.95 3.68
N GLU A 154 19.27 19.64 3.35
CA GLU A 154 20.27 19.22 4.33
C GLU A 154 20.59 20.34 5.35
N THR A 155 20.46 21.61 4.95
CA THR A 155 20.64 22.76 5.84
C THR A 155 19.49 22.89 6.84
N ILE A 156 18.26 22.56 6.43
CA ILE A 156 17.06 22.59 7.29
C ILE A 156 16.98 21.32 8.16
N LYS A 157 17.59 20.24 7.68
CA LYS A 157 17.49 18.89 8.23
C LYS A 157 17.93 18.75 9.69
N GLN A 158 18.99 19.46 10.05
CA GLN A 158 19.65 19.33 11.35
C GLN A 158 18.73 19.76 12.51
N ASP A 159 17.84 20.72 12.28
CA ASP A 159 16.98 21.28 13.34
C ASP A 159 15.64 20.55 13.49
N TYR A 160 15.11 19.97 12.39
CA TYR A 160 13.74 19.45 12.33
C TYR A 160 13.63 17.91 12.33
N LEU A 161 14.51 17.19 11.61
CA LEU A 161 14.23 15.78 11.28
C LEU A 161 14.32 14.80 12.44
N ASN A 162 15.04 15.14 13.51
CA ASN A 162 15.22 14.22 14.64
C ASN A 162 14.11 14.35 15.69
N LYS A 163 13.44 15.50 15.80
CA LYS A 163 12.44 15.73 16.86
C LYS A 163 11.10 15.06 16.52
N ASN A 164 10.67 15.13 15.27
CA ASN A 164 9.32 14.72 14.87
C ASN A 164 9.29 13.45 14.01
N LYS A 165 10.40 12.69 13.97
CA LYS A 165 10.47 11.46 13.15
C LYS A 165 9.41 10.45 13.60
N ALA A 166 8.56 10.03 12.67
CA ALA A 166 7.59 8.97 12.92
C ALA A 166 8.24 7.59 12.77
N ASN A 167 8.00 6.72 13.76
CA ASN A 167 8.41 5.32 13.68
C ASN A 167 7.49 4.56 12.72
N LEU A 168 8.07 3.86 11.73
CA LEU A 168 7.29 3.14 10.71
C LEU A 168 6.41 2.03 11.28
N THR A 169 6.85 1.32 12.33
CA THR A 169 6.02 0.30 12.99
C THR A 169 4.78 0.93 13.62
N LYS A 170 4.93 2.09 14.29
CA LYS A 170 3.78 2.84 14.83
C LYS A 170 2.87 3.35 13.72
N LEU A 171 3.44 3.94 12.66
CA LEU A 171 2.68 4.39 11.49
C LEU A 171 1.85 3.26 10.90
N ASN A 172 2.46 2.10 10.61
CA ASN A 172 1.75 0.93 10.07
C ASN A 172 0.63 0.47 11.01
N GLY A 173 0.82 0.53 12.32
CA GLY A 173 -0.24 0.26 13.30
C GLY A 173 -1.44 1.22 13.22
N PHE A 174 -1.24 2.48 12.81
CA PHE A 174 -2.35 3.39 12.50
C PHE A 174 -2.97 3.08 11.14
N LEU A 175 -2.15 2.81 10.11
CA LEU A 175 -2.61 2.52 8.75
C LEU A 175 -3.43 1.22 8.65
N ASP A 176 -3.16 0.25 9.52
CA ASP A 176 -3.95 -0.97 9.65
C ASP A 176 -5.42 -0.71 10.06
N LYS A 177 -5.73 0.51 10.52
CA LYS A 177 -7.09 0.96 10.86
C LYS A 177 -7.70 1.91 9.83
N VAL A 178 -6.93 2.38 8.85
CA VAL A 178 -7.39 3.30 7.80
C VAL A 178 -8.16 2.53 6.74
N PRO A 179 -9.46 2.81 6.49
CA PRO A 179 -10.27 2.06 5.52
C PRO A 179 -9.56 1.86 4.18
N VAL A 180 -9.65 0.66 3.61
CA VAL A 180 -8.90 0.30 2.39
C VAL A 180 -9.32 1.18 1.21
N ALA A 181 -10.58 1.62 1.18
CA ALA A 181 -11.07 2.57 0.17
C ALA A 181 -10.36 3.94 0.21
N ASN A 182 -9.86 4.38 1.38
CA ASN A 182 -9.14 5.65 1.51
C ASN A 182 -7.77 5.62 0.82
N TRP A 183 -7.26 4.42 0.48
CA TRP A 183 -6.08 4.24 -0.36
C TRP A 183 -6.39 4.30 -1.87
N GLY A 184 -7.61 4.66 -2.26
CA GLY A 184 -8.07 4.61 -3.65
C GLY A 184 -8.34 3.19 -4.15
N ILE A 185 -8.43 2.20 -3.26
CA ILE A 185 -8.68 0.80 -3.63
C ILE A 185 -10.18 0.49 -3.55
N GLU A 186 -10.82 0.38 -4.72
CA GLU A 186 -12.18 -0.13 -4.86
C GLU A 186 -12.17 -1.50 -5.58
N LEU A 187 -12.50 -2.57 -4.85
CA LEU A 187 -12.33 -3.94 -5.35
C LEU A 187 -13.07 -4.21 -6.67
N LYS A 188 -14.33 -3.77 -6.77
CA LYS A 188 -15.15 -3.99 -7.98
C LYS A 188 -14.66 -3.19 -9.19
N SER A 189 -13.98 -2.07 -8.97
CA SER A 189 -13.35 -1.27 -10.03
C SER A 189 -12.07 -1.94 -10.52
N LEU A 190 -11.20 -2.35 -9.59
CA LEU A 190 -9.88 -2.91 -9.91
C LEU A 190 -9.91 -4.36 -10.41
N TYR A 191 -10.82 -5.18 -9.90
CA TYR A 191 -10.91 -6.61 -10.25
C TYR A 191 -12.36 -7.11 -10.25
N PRO A 192 -13.16 -6.75 -11.28
CA PRO A 192 -14.60 -7.00 -11.29
C PRO A 192 -14.96 -8.49 -11.19
N LYS A 193 -15.71 -8.87 -10.15
CA LYS A 193 -16.36 -10.18 -10.03
C LYS A 193 -17.58 -10.11 -9.11
N SER A 194 -18.38 -11.18 -9.08
CA SER A 194 -19.54 -11.26 -8.18
C SER A 194 -19.10 -11.28 -6.72
N GLU A 195 -19.95 -10.74 -5.84
CA GLU A 195 -19.69 -10.72 -4.39
C GLU A 195 -19.50 -12.13 -3.83
N ASP A 196 -20.28 -13.11 -4.30
CA ASP A 196 -20.13 -14.51 -3.91
C ASP A 196 -18.75 -15.07 -4.25
N LYS A 197 -18.13 -14.64 -5.35
CA LYS A 197 -16.74 -15.03 -5.67
C LYS A 197 -15.75 -14.40 -4.71
N TYR A 198 -15.94 -13.14 -4.30
CA TYR A 198 -15.09 -12.56 -3.25
C TYR A 198 -15.27 -13.27 -1.91
N ILE A 199 -16.49 -13.65 -1.53
CA ILE A 199 -16.75 -14.40 -0.30
C ILE A 199 -16.08 -15.78 -0.38
N LYS A 200 -16.15 -16.47 -1.51
CA LYS A 200 -15.42 -17.74 -1.72
C LYS A 200 -13.91 -17.54 -1.57
N ASP A 201 -13.34 -16.49 -2.16
CA ASP A 201 -11.91 -16.22 -1.99
C ASP A 201 -11.55 -15.94 -0.54
N LEU A 202 -12.41 -15.21 0.19
CA LEU A 202 -12.24 -14.95 1.62
C LEU A 202 -12.20 -16.24 2.45
N ILE A 203 -13.06 -17.21 2.12
CA ILE A 203 -13.20 -18.48 2.84
C ILE A 203 -12.09 -19.46 2.47
N TYR A 204 -11.76 -19.61 1.19
CA TYR A 204 -10.92 -20.70 0.68
C TYR A 204 -9.48 -20.30 0.35
N VAL A 205 -9.18 -19.01 0.18
CA VAL A 205 -7.83 -18.51 -0.13
C VAL A 205 -7.20 -17.92 1.15
N ALA A 206 -7.13 -18.74 2.19
CA ALA A 206 -6.62 -18.31 3.49
C ALA A 206 -5.10 -18.09 3.46
N LYS A 207 -4.31 -19.10 3.06
CA LYS A 207 -2.84 -19.03 3.09
C LYS A 207 -2.27 -18.08 2.05
N ASP A 208 -2.74 -18.18 0.81
CA ASP A 208 -2.14 -17.43 -0.30
C ASP A 208 -2.73 -16.02 -0.46
N GLY A 209 -3.85 -15.71 0.21
CA GLY A 209 -4.51 -14.41 0.10
C GLY A 209 -3.81 -13.31 0.90
N SER A 210 -3.68 -12.11 0.32
CA SER A 210 -3.12 -10.98 1.05
C SER A 210 -4.05 -10.51 2.18
N PRO A 211 -3.53 -10.18 3.38
CA PRO A 211 -4.36 -9.65 4.48
C PRO A 211 -5.15 -8.41 4.08
N LEU A 212 -4.55 -7.53 3.27
CA LEU A 212 -5.20 -6.32 2.79
C LEU A 212 -6.36 -6.62 1.82
N THR A 213 -6.24 -7.64 0.96
CA THR A 213 -7.37 -8.13 0.13
C THR A 213 -8.51 -8.60 1.01
N LYS A 214 -8.23 -9.45 2.01
CA LYS A 214 -9.28 -9.99 2.90
C LYS A 214 -10.02 -8.88 3.64
N ARG A 215 -9.26 -7.93 4.18
CA ARG A 215 -9.79 -6.73 4.82
C ARG A 215 -10.66 -5.91 3.87
N ALA A 216 -10.21 -5.67 2.64
CA ALA A 216 -11.00 -4.97 1.63
C ALA A 216 -12.32 -5.69 1.30
N ILE A 217 -12.31 -7.02 1.21
CA ILE A 217 -13.53 -7.82 1.01
C ILE A 217 -14.48 -7.64 2.20
N ILE A 218 -13.95 -7.68 3.43
CA ILE A 218 -14.76 -7.50 4.63
C ILE A 218 -15.38 -6.09 4.65
N GLU A 219 -14.57 -5.06 4.48
CA GLU A 219 -15.00 -3.65 4.55
C GLU A 219 -15.97 -3.27 3.44
N GLN A 220 -15.77 -3.76 2.21
CA GLN A 220 -16.53 -3.31 1.03
C GLN A 220 -17.70 -4.22 0.65
N ILE A 221 -17.68 -5.49 1.07
CA ILE A 221 -18.65 -6.52 0.66
C ILE A 221 -19.35 -7.12 1.89
N VAL A 222 -18.61 -7.72 2.83
CA VAL A 222 -19.23 -8.42 3.99
C VAL A 222 -19.96 -7.45 4.92
N SER A 223 -19.43 -6.24 5.11
CA SER A 223 -20.04 -5.19 5.95
C SER A 223 -21.49 -4.86 5.56
N LYS A 224 -21.80 -4.94 4.27
CA LYS A 224 -23.12 -4.63 3.67
C LYS A 224 -24.11 -5.78 3.77
N ARG A 225 -23.67 -6.97 4.21
CA ARG A 225 -24.51 -8.16 4.36
C ARG A 225 -25.33 -8.10 5.65
N SER A 226 -26.46 -8.80 5.64
CA SER A 226 -27.28 -9.01 6.82
C SER A 226 -26.53 -9.82 7.89
N LYS A 227 -27.01 -9.74 9.13
CA LYS A 227 -26.45 -10.51 10.25
C LYS A 227 -26.46 -12.01 9.99
N THR A 228 -27.55 -12.52 9.40
CA THR A 228 -27.68 -13.93 9.02
C THR A 228 -26.65 -14.33 7.97
N GLU A 229 -26.50 -13.54 6.90
CA GLU A 229 -25.49 -13.83 5.86
C GLU A 229 -24.05 -13.78 6.41
N LYS A 230 -23.74 -12.87 7.33
CA LYS A 230 -22.43 -12.83 8.01
C LYS A 230 -22.20 -14.09 8.84
N GLN A 231 -23.23 -14.56 9.56
CA GLN A 231 -23.17 -15.81 10.32
C GLN A 231 -22.97 -17.02 9.39
N ASP A 232 -23.62 -17.03 8.22
CA ASP A 232 -23.45 -18.09 7.23
C ASP A 232 -22.02 -18.14 6.68
N ILE A 233 -21.36 -16.99 6.50
CA ILE A 233 -19.93 -16.93 6.12
C ILE A 233 -19.06 -17.57 7.21
N LEU A 234 -19.27 -17.23 8.49
CA LEU A 234 -18.53 -17.83 9.61
C LEU A 234 -18.75 -19.35 9.67
N ASN A 235 -20.00 -19.79 9.53
CA ASN A 235 -20.34 -21.21 9.50
C ASN A 235 -19.65 -21.94 8.34
N ALA A 236 -19.54 -21.30 7.17
CA ALA A 236 -18.84 -21.84 6.02
C ALA A 236 -17.32 -21.94 6.26
N MET A 237 -16.71 -20.95 6.93
CA MET A 237 -15.31 -21.02 7.35
C MET A 237 -15.07 -22.17 8.34
N ASP A 238 -15.96 -22.34 9.33
CA ASP A 238 -15.87 -23.44 10.30
C ASP A 238 -16.06 -24.80 9.65
N LYS A 239 -17.02 -24.93 8.73
CA LYS A 239 -17.21 -26.16 7.95
C LYS A 239 -15.98 -26.49 7.11
N HIS A 240 -15.35 -25.49 6.47
CA HIS A 240 -14.15 -25.71 5.70
C HIS A 240 -12.99 -26.16 6.58
N LYS A 241 -12.72 -25.45 7.69
CA LYS A 241 -11.71 -25.81 8.70
C LYS A 241 -11.87 -27.23 9.21
N ASN A 242 -13.10 -27.64 9.54
CA ASN A 242 -13.39 -28.98 10.06
C ASN A 242 -13.27 -30.09 9.01
N GLY A 243 -13.24 -29.73 7.71
CA GLY A 243 -12.96 -30.65 6.62
C GLY A 243 -11.49 -30.74 6.23
N LEU A 244 -10.61 -29.95 6.86
CA LEU A 244 -9.16 -30.02 6.68
C LEU A 244 -8.53 -30.84 7.83
N ASP A 245 -7.43 -31.50 7.53
CA ASP A 245 -6.69 -32.32 8.49
C ASP A 245 -5.22 -31.89 8.62
N GLY A 246 -4.61 -32.22 9.76
CA GLY A 246 -3.18 -32.05 10.00
C GLY A 246 -2.66 -30.63 9.77
N LEU A 247 -1.64 -30.51 8.92
CA LEU A 247 -0.96 -29.24 8.65
C LEU A 247 -1.88 -28.24 7.93
N GLU A 248 -2.71 -28.70 6.99
CA GLU A 248 -3.60 -27.82 6.22
C GLU A 248 -4.60 -27.10 7.13
N ARG A 249 -5.15 -27.84 8.10
CA ARG A 249 -6.03 -27.26 9.13
C ARG A 249 -5.30 -26.23 9.98
N THR A 250 -4.11 -26.57 10.44
CA THR A 250 -3.29 -25.68 11.28
C THR A 250 -2.94 -24.38 10.55
N GLU A 251 -2.55 -24.48 9.27
CA GLU A 251 -2.27 -23.31 8.44
C GLU A 251 -3.54 -22.48 8.21
N TYR A 252 -4.66 -23.14 7.90
CA TYR A 252 -5.94 -22.45 7.72
C TYR A 252 -6.31 -21.65 8.96
N GLU A 253 -6.27 -22.26 10.14
CA GLU A 253 -6.55 -21.61 11.43
C GLU A 253 -5.65 -20.38 11.64
N LEU A 254 -4.35 -20.52 11.37
CA LEU A 254 -3.39 -19.42 11.51
C LEU A 254 -3.72 -18.24 10.57
N TYR A 255 -3.94 -18.51 9.28
CA TYR A 255 -4.11 -17.46 8.27
C TYR A 255 -5.54 -16.89 8.17
N SER A 256 -6.54 -17.58 8.73
CA SER A 256 -7.95 -17.14 8.74
C SER A 256 -8.35 -16.44 10.04
N LYS A 257 -7.58 -16.59 11.13
CA LYS A 257 -7.93 -16.04 12.46
C LYS A 257 -8.36 -14.57 12.44
N ALA A 258 -7.54 -13.68 11.87
CA ALA A 258 -7.85 -12.25 11.84
C ALA A 258 -9.10 -11.95 11.00
N THR A 259 -9.32 -12.70 9.92
CA THR A 259 -10.51 -12.59 9.06
C THR A 259 -11.77 -13.01 9.81
N TYR A 260 -11.70 -14.12 10.56
CA TYR A 260 -12.81 -14.62 11.36
C TYR A 260 -13.24 -13.60 12.43
N GLU A 261 -12.29 -13.06 13.20
CA GLU A 261 -12.58 -12.06 14.24
C GLU A 261 -13.15 -10.77 13.65
N GLN A 262 -12.61 -10.27 12.52
CA GLN A 262 -13.16 -9.09 11.86
C GLN A 262 -14.61 -9.27 11.39
N ILE A 263 -14.98 -10.45 10.88
CA ILE A 263 -16.38 -10.72 10.50
C ILE A 263 -17.27 -10.79 11.74
N LYS A 264 -16.77 -11.39 12.82
CA LYS A 264 -17.49 -11.52 14.10
C LYS A 264 -17.76 -10.16 14.75
N GLU A 265 -16.84 -9.21 14.63
CA GLU A 265 -17.02 -7.82 15.08
C GLU A 265 -18.14 -7.07 14.33
N LEU A 266 -18.57 -7.57 13.16
CA LEU A 266 -19.66 -6.99 12.35
C LEU A 266 -21.07 -7.55 12.66
N LEU A 267 -21.18 -8.46 13.64
CA LEU A 267 -22.45 -9.09 14.08
C LEU A 267 -23.13 -8.33 15.22
#